data_AF-A0A6N7WM90-F1
#
_entry.id   AF-A0A6N7WM90-F1
#
_cell.length_a   1.000
_cell.length_b   1.000
_cell.length_c   1.000
_cell.angle_alpha   90.00
_cell.angle_beta   90.00
_cell.angle_gamma   90.00
#
_symmetry.space_group_name_H-M   'P 1'
#
loop_
_entity.id
_entity.type
_entity.pdbx_description
1 polymer ?
#
loop_
_entity_poly.entity_id
_entity_poly.type
_entity_poly.pdbx_seq_one_letter_code
_entity_poly.pdbx_strand_id
1 'polypeptide(L)'
;MNLIREGKYKPNPVRRVEIPKEEKGKVRKLVYHIKVNGNPVGMLPECLPRIGLRFLLNDPCENAQWYGRGPLETYPDCKEGNRVGRYRADADAFYFPYVVPQENGNREDTRFAVFEGKSNALYLAGESLFSFSILHY
;
A
#
# COMPACT_ATOMS: atom_id res chain seq x y z
N MET A 1 -39.24 -30.75 7.87
CA MET A 1 -39.43 -29.69 6.85
C MET A 1 -38.06 -29.06 6.59
N ASN A 2 -37.61 -29.13 5.34
CA ASN A 2 -36.24 -28.90 4.86
C ASN A 2 -35.74 -27.44 4.96
N LEU A 3 -34.42 -27.24 5.10
CA LEU A 3 -33.52 -26.72 4.04
C LEU A 3 -32.12 -26.39 4.63
N ILE A 4 -31.22 -27.37 4.67
CA ILE A 4 -29.77 -27.12 4.76
C ILE A 4 -29.27 -26.90 3.34
N ARG A 5 -28.91 -25.67 2.98
CA ARG A 5 -28.29 -25.37 1.68
C ARG A 5 -26.82 -25.83 1.72
N GLU A 6 -26.50 -26.87 0.95
CA GLU A 6 -25.13 -27.31 0.68
C GLU A 6 -24.35 -26.24 -0.10
N GLY A 7 -23.69 -25.32 0.61
CA GLY A 7 -22.70 -24.43 0.03
C GLY A 7 -21.32 -25.08 0.04
N LYS A 8 -20.99 -25.90 -0.97
CA LYS A 8 -19.61 -26.42 -1.13
C LYS A 8 -18.68 -25.26 -1.51
N TYR A 9 -17.88 -24.78 -0.57
CA TYR A 9 -16.78 -23.84 -0.83
C TYR A 9 -15.83 -24.47 -1.86
N LYS A 10 -15.72 -23.86 -3.04
CA LYS A 10 -14.69 -24.19 -4.03
C LYS A 10 -13.55 -23.18 -3.86
N PRO A 11 -12.39 -23.55 -3.27
CA PRO A 11 -11.26 -22.64 -3.21
C PRO A 11 -10.85 -22.22 -4.62
N ASN A 12 -10.56 -20.93 -4.81
CA ASN A 12 -9.92 -20.45 -6.04
C ASN A 12 -8.58 -21.19 -6.20
N PRO A 13 -8.23 -21.68 -7.40
CA PRO A 13 -6.96 -22.35 -7.61
C PRO A 13 -5.83 -21.38 -7.29
N VAL A 14 -5.10 -21.63 -6.21
CA VAL A 14 -3.89 -20.88 -5.87
C VAL A 14 -2.88 -21.20 -6.97
N ARG A 15 -2.67 -20.25 -7.88
CA ARG A 15 -1.64 -20.38 -8.92
C ARG A 15 -0.31 -20.41 -8.18
N ARG A 16 0.31 -21.59 -8.06
CA ARG A 16 1.69 -21.71 -7.57
C ARG A 16 2.56 -20.98 -8.58
N VAL A 17 2.95 -19.75 -8.26
CA VAL A 17 3.95 -19.01 -9.02
C VAL A 17 5.27 -19.69 -8.70
N GLU A 18 5.82 -20.44 -9.66
CA GLU A 18 7.18 -20.94 -9.55
C GLU A 18 8.11 -19.73 -9.53
N ILE A 19 8.85 -19.57 -8.42
CA ILE A 19 9.86 -18.51 -8.29
C ILE A 19 11.14 -19.06 -8.92
N PRO A 20 11.58 -18.56 -10.09
CA PRO A 20 12.80 -19.06 -10.73
C PRO A 20 14.04 -18.77 -9.86
N LYS A 21 14.98 -19.71 -9.85
CA LYS A 21 16.23 -19.68 -9.06
C LYS A 21 17.04 -18.40 -9.34
N GLU A 22 17.53 -17.73 -8.30
CA GLU A 22 18.28 -16.47 -8.39
C GLU A 22 19.62 -16.59 -9.15
N GLU A 23 19.92 -15.61 -10.00
CA GLU A 23 21.26 -15.38 -10.57
C GLU A 23 21.86 -14.14 -9.89
N LYS A 24 23.02 -14.29 -9.23
CA LYS A 24 23.70 -13.19 -8.54
C LYS A 24 24.06 -12.06 -9.52
N GLY A 25 23.68 -10.82 -9.18
CA GLY A 25 24.11 -9.60 -9.87
C GLY A 25 23.17 -9.05 -10.95
N LYS A 26 22.06 -9.74 -11.25
CA LYS A 26 21.05 -9.26 -12.22
C LYS A 26 19.83 -8.74 -11.48
N VAL A 27 19.56 -7.43 -11.57
CA VAL A 27 18.33 -6.84 -11.03
C VAL A 27 17.14 -7.43 -11.79
N ARG A 28 16.31 -8.19 -11.09
CA ARG A 28 15.08 -8.74 -11.67
C ARG A 28 13.98 -7.71 -11.55
N LYS A 29 13.50 -7.20 -12.68
CA LYS A 29 12.25 -6.44 -12.74
C LYS A 29 11.09 -7.42 -12.83
N LEU A 30 10.34 -7.56 -11.74
CA LEU A 30 9.03 -8.22 -11.77
C LEU A 30 7.94 -7.16 -11.81
N VAL A 31 6.99 -7.32 -12.72
CA VAL A 31 5.84 -6.44 -12.87
C VAL A 31 4.59 -7.26 -12.61
N TYR A 32 3.76 -6.79 -11.68
CA TYR A 32 2.49 -7.41 -11.33
C TYR A 32 1.36 -6.40 -11.50
N HIS A 33 0.28 -6.82 -12.15
CA HIS A 33 -0.98 -6.09 -12.16
C HIS A 33 -1.89 -6.68 -11.10
N ILE A 34 -2.17 -5.90 -10.05
CA ILE A 34 -2.99 -6.33 -8.93
C ILE A 34 -4.38 -5.72 -9.09
N LYS A 35 -5.40 -6.58 -9.23
CA LYS A 35 -6.81 -6.18 -9.18
C LYS A 35 -7.45 -6.83 -7.96
N VAL A 36 -7.96 -6.00 -7.05
CA VAL A 36 -8.62 -6.45 -5.82
C VAL A 36 -10.11 -6.15 -5.92
N ASN A 37 -10.96 -7.14 -5.64
CA ASN A 37 -12.40 -6.96 -5.52
C ASN A 37 -12.85 -7.66 -4.24
N GLY A 38 -13.83 -7.09 -3.54
CA GLY A 38 -14.39 -7.67 -2.33
C GLY A 38 -15.86 -7.31 -2.18
N ASN A 39 -16.66 -8.26 -1.71
CA ASN A 39 -18.04 -8.02 -1.31
C ASN A 39 -18.09 -8.07 0.21
N PRO A 40 -18.36 -6.94 0.90
CA PRO A 40 -18.47 -6.95 2.35
C PRO A 40 -19.69 -7.78 2.77
N VAL A 41 -19.53 -8.59 3.82
CA VAL A 41 -20.58 -9.49 4.33
C VAL A 41 -20.81 -9.26 5.82
N GLY A 42 -22.06 -9.41 6.27
CA GLY A 42 -22.45 -9.23 7.67
C GLY A 42 -22.84 -7.78 8.01
N MET A 43 -22.84 -7.47 9.31
CA MET A 43 -23.09 -6.11 9.81
C MET A 43 -21.80 -5.31 9.73
N LEU A 44 -21.79 -4.28 8.87
CA LEU A 44 -20.63 -3.40 8.68
C LEU A 44 -20.66 -2.25 9.68
N PRO A 45 -19.49 -1.70 10.06
CA PRO A 45 -19.45 -0.43 10.78
C PRO A 45 -20.07 0.68 9.93
N GLU A 46 -20.56 1.72 10.59
CA GLU A 46 -21.12 2.89 9.91
C GLU A 46 -20.10 3.57 8.96
N CYS A 47 -18.82 3.53 9.34
CA CYS A 47 -17.72 4.00 8.50
C CYS A 47 -16.55 3.00 8.48
N LEU A 48 -15.91 2.87 7.32
CA LEU A 48 -14.67 2.12 7.18
C LEU A 48 -13.48 3.08 7.28
N PRO A 49 -12.51 2.84 8.18
CA PRO A 49 -11.39 3.76 8.37
C PRO A 49 -10.42 3.76 7.20
N ARG A 50 -10.17 2.60 6.60
CA ARG A 50 -9.29 2.44 5.42
C ARG A 50 -9.63 1.18 4.64
N ILE A 51 -9.50 1.26 3.33
CA ILE A 51 -9.46 0.11 2.42
C ILE A 51 -8.17 0.21 1.60
N GLY A 52 -7.34 -0.83 1.63
CA GLY A 52 -6.06 -0.81 0.93
C GLY A 52 -5.27 -2.09 1.10
N LEU A 53 -4.04 -2.08 0.59
CA LEU A 53 -3.08 -3.17 0.72
C LEU A 53 -1.97 -2.77 1.69
N ARG A 54 -1.48 -3.75 2.46
CA ARG A 54 -0.30 -3.60 3.32
C ARG A 54 0.78 -4.57 2.84
N PHE A 55 1.99 -4.05 2.68
CA PHE A 55 3.16 -4.83 2.29
C PHE A 55 4.17 -4.80 3.44
N LEU A 56 4.77 -5.95 3.73
CA LEU A 56 5.98 -6.03 4.55
C LEU A 56 7.15 -6.27 3.60
N LEU A 57 8.21 -5.48 3.72
CA LEU A 57 9.39 -5.54 2.86
C LEU A 57 10.59 -6.05 3.66
N ASN A 58 11.35 -7.00 3.10
CA ASN A 58 12.44 -7.70 3.81
C ASN A 58 13.77 -6.91 3.85
N ASP A 59 14.02 -6.03 2.87
CA ASP A 59 15.11 -5.04 2.91
C ASP A 59 14.45 -3.74 3.40
N PRO A 60 15.02 -2.98 4.35
CA PRO A 60 14.50 -1.69 4.77
C PRO A 60 14.45 -0.72 3.58
N CYS A 61 13.33 -0.73 2.86
CA CYS A 61 13.02 0.21 1.78
C CYS A 61 12.62 1.57 2.37
N GLU A 62 13.55 2.18 3.09
CA GLU A 62 13.31 3.38 3.91
C GLU A 62 13.22 4.65 3.08
N ASN A 63 13.72 4.65 1.84
CA ASN A 63 13.72 5.85 1.00
C ASN A 63 12.47 5.89 0.12
N ALA A 64 11.55 6.81 0.42
CA ALA A 64 10.35 7.04 -0.38
C ALA A 64 10.57 8.19 -1.38
N GLN A 65 10.18 7.97 -2.63
CA GLN A 65 10.01 9.01 -3.65
C GLN A 65 8.61 8.93 -4.21
N TRP A 66 7.89 10.04 -4.32
CA TRP A 66 6.51 10.01 -4.84
C TRP A 66 6.16 11.24 -5.67
N TYR A 67 5.17 11.06 -6.54
CA TYR A 67 4.50 12.15 -7.24
C TYR A 67 3.04 12.22 -6.77
N GLY A 68 2.74 13.21 -5.93
CA GLY A 68 1.48 13.33 -5.21
C GLY A 68 1.46 14.59 -4.36
N ARG A 69 0.59 14.66 -3.35
CA ARG A 69 0.63 15.77 -2.38
C ARG A 69 1.79 15.63 -1.40
N GLY A 70 2.40 16.75 -1.04
CA GLY A 70 3.49 16.82 -0.07
C GLY A 70 3.97 18.26 0.16
N PRO A 71 5.04 18.46 0.97
CA PRO A 71 5.91 17.44 1.57
C PRO A 71 5.46 16.95 2.95
N LEU A 72 4.31 17.38 3.47
CA LEU A 72 3.78 16.95 4.76
C LEU A 72 2.67 15.91 4.60
N GLU A 73 2.19 15.38 5.71
CA GLU A 73 1.03 14.49 5.73
C GLU A 73 -0.23 15.19 5.26
N THR A 74 -1.15 14.40 4.72
CA THR A 74 -2.41 14.85 4.14
C THR A 74 -3.47 13.78 4.33
N TYR A 75 -4.72 14.21 4.50
CA TYR A 75 -5.90 13.36 4.63
C TYR A 75 -7.02 13.87 3.70
N PRO A 76 -8.05 13.06 3.40
CA PRO A 76 -9.11 13.46 2.48
C PRO A 76 -9.77 14.82 2.81
N ASP A 77 -9.86 15.15 4.09
CA ASP A 77 -10.41 16.39 4.65
C ASP A 77 -9.34 17.46 4.97
N CYS A 78 -8.06 17.11 4.97
CA CYS A 78 -6.93 18.00 5.27
C CYS A 78 -5.79 17.79 4.28
N LYS A 79 -5.90 18.37 3.08
CA LYS A 79 -4.87 18.21 2.03
C LYS A 79 -4.51 19.46 1.23
N GLU A 80 -5.32 20.52 1.30
CA GLU A 80 -5.15 21.70 0.43
C GLU A 80 -3.89 22.52 0.72
N GLY A 81 -3.31 22.40 1.92
CA GLY A 81 -2.03 23.03 2.27
C GLY A 81 -0.81 22.41 1.57
N ASN A 82 -0.93 21.20 1.02
CA ASN A 82 0.15 20.48 0.37
C ASN A 82 -0.07 20.42 -1.15
N ARG A 83 0.91 20.92 -1.90
CA ARG A 83 0.86 20.96 -3.36
C ARG A 83 1.12 19.58 -3.96
N VAL A 84 0.65 19.39 -5.18
CA VAL A 84 1.06 18.24 -6.00
C VAL A 84 2.45 18.50 -6.58
N GLY A 85 3.36 17.56 -6.38
CA GLY A 85 4.75 17.69 -6.81
C GLY A 85 5.53 16.38 -6.65
N ARG A 86 6.81 16.41 -7.03
CA ARG A 86 7.74 15.31 -6.77
C ARG A 86 8.44 15.55 -5.45
N TYR A 87 8.39 14.58 -4.57
CA TYR A 87 8.96 14.65 -3.23
C TYR A 87 9.78 13.41 -2.94
N ARG A 88 10.72 13.55 -1.99
CA ARG A 88 11.55 12.47 -1.47
C ARG A 88 11.71 12.65 0.04
N ALA A 89 11.62 11.56 0.78
CA ALA A 89 11.82 11.53 2.22
C ALA A 89 12.18 10.10 2.67
N ASP A 90 12.84 9.97 3.81
CA ASP A 90 13.00 8.68 4.49
C ASP A 90 11.71 8.30 5.25
N ALA A 91 11.63 7.06 5.73
CA ALA A 91 10.49 6.55 6.50
C ALA A 91 10.27 7.30 7.83
N ASP A 92 11.35 7.80 8.45
CA ASP A 92 11.27 8.56 9.70
C ASP A 92 10.52 9.89 9.51
N ALA A 93 10.69 10.53 8.36
CA ALA A 93 10.00 11.77 8.00
C ALA A 93 8.49 11.60 7.74
N PHE A 94 7.97 10.37 7.68
CA PHE A 94 6.54 10.10 7.64
C PHE A 94 5.95 10.04 9.04
N TYR A 95 6.75 9.77 10.07
CA TYR A 95 6.28 9.69 11.43
C TYR A 95 6.10 11.10 12.03
N PHE A 96 4.94 11.34 12.61
CA PHE A 96 4.70 12.54 13.42
C PHE A 96 4.46 12.13 14.89
N PRO A 97 5.25 12.68 15.86
CA PRO A 97 5.17 12.30 17.26
C PRO A 97 3.99 12.98 17.97
N TYR A 98 2.77 12.56 17.64
CA TYR A 98 1.57 12.97 18.37
C TYR A 98 1.67 12.58 19.85
N VAL A 99 1.14 13.43 20.73
CA VAL A 99 1.13 13.21 22.19
C VAL A 99 0.52 11.86 22.56
N VAL A 100 -0.51 11.43 21.82
CA VAL A 100 -1.10 10.10 21.90
C VAL A 100 -0.87 9.39 20.57
N PRO A 101 -0.35 8.14 20.57
CA PRO A 101 -0.15 7.36 19.34
C PRO A 101 -1.44 7.24 18.52
N GLN A 102 -1.38 7.68 17.27
CA GLN A 102 -2.50 7.77 16.33
C GLN A 102 -2.00 7.51 14.90
N GLU A 103 -2.92 7.39 13.94
CA GLU A 103 -2.58 7.30 12.52
C GLU A 103 -1.85 8.57 12.05
N ASN A 104 -0.74 8.44 11.35
CA ASN A 104 0.07 9.56 10.86
C ASN A 104 0.74 9.25 9.50
N GLY A 105 1.29 10.28 8.86
CA GLY A 105 2.19 10.13 7.72
C GLY A 105 1.53 9.85 6.37
N ASN A 106 0.21 9.94 6.26
CA ASN A 106 -0.51 9.64 5.02
C ASN A 106 -0.21 10.66 3.91
N ARG A 107 -0.11 10.20 2.66
CA ARG A 107 0.08 11.03 1.45
C ARG A 107 -1.06 10.81 0.47
N GLU A 108 -1.85 11.85 0.23
CA GLU A 108 -3.01 11.82 -0.65
C GLU A 108 -2.65 12.15 -2.11
N ASP A 109 -3.58 11.81 -3.00
CA ASP A 109 -3.52 12.10 -4.43
C ASP A 109 -2.21 11.62 -5.08
N THR A 110 -1.70 10.44 -4.70
CA THR A 110 -0.45 9.90 -5.25
C THR A 110 -0.69 9.18 -6.58
N ARG A 111 0.20 9.46 -7.55
CA ARG A 111 0.17 8.86 -8.89
C ARG A 111 1.13 7.67 -8.96
N PHE A 112 2.32 7.85 -8.39
CA PHE A 112 3.28 6.79 -8.18
C PHE A 112 4.09 7.04 -6.90
N ALA A 113 4.57 5.96 -6.32
CA ALA A 113 5.51 5.96 -5.21
C ALA A 113 6.59 4.89 -5.45
N VAL A 114 7.80 5.17 -5.02
CA VAL A 114 8.96 4.28 -5.09
C VAL A 114 9.53 4.17 -3.68
N PHE A 115 9.75 2.95 -3.22
CA PHE A 115 10.37 2.66 -1.94
C PHE A 115 11.68 1.93 -2.21
N GLU A 116 12.80 2.58 -1.97
CA GLU A 116 14.14 2.09 -2.29
C GLU A 116 14.84 1.58 -1.02
N GLY A 117 15.30 0.33 -1.09
CA GLY A 117 16.23 -0.28 -0.13
C GLY A 117 17.66 -0.25 -0.66
N LYS A 118 18.55 -1.02 -0.04
CA LYS A 118 19.97 -1.09 -0.49
C LYS A 118 20.12 -1.87 -1.78
N SER A 119 19.31 -2.93 -1.95
CA SER A 119 19.46 -3.90 -3.03
C SER A 119 18.21 -4.08 -3.89
N ASN A 120 17.09 -3.51 -3.46
CA ASN A 120 15.80 -3.65 -4.11
C ASN A 120 15.02 -2.32 -4.09
N ALA A 121 13.96 -2.27 -4.88
CA ALA A 121 13.01 -1.18 -4.84
C ALA A 121 11.61 -1.71 -5.17
N LEU A 122 10.60 -1.16 -4.49
CA LEU A 122 9.20 -1.37 -4.82
C LEU A 122 8.68 -0.13 -5.55
N TYR A 123 8.26 -0.31 -6.80
CA TYR A 123 7.57 0.74 -7.56
C TYR A 123 6.07 0.46 -7.57
N LEU A 124 5.28 1.42 -7.08
CA LEU A 124 3.82 1.38 -7.10
C LEU A 124 3.29 2.52 -7.98
N ALA A 125 2.37 2.18 -8.87
CA ALA A 125 1.58 3.13 -9.63
C ALA A 125 0.13 2.68 -9.67
N GLY A 126 -0.79 3.63 -9.58
CA GLY A 126 -2.22 3.39 -9.64
C GLY A 126 -2.79 3.78 -11.01
N GLU A 127 -3.80 3.04 -11.47
CA GLU A 127 -4.66 3.49 -12.58
C GLU A 127 -5.51 4.71 -12.16
N SER A 128 -5.75 4.86 -10.86
CA SER A 128 -6.35 6.02 -10.22
C SER A 128 -5.41 6.56 -9.14
N LEU A 129 -5.68 7.78 -8.68
CA LEU A 129 -4.96 8.36 -7.53
C LEU A 129 -5.16 7.47 -6.30
N PHE A 130 -4.10 7.27 -5.54
CA PHE A 130 -4.12 6.48 -4.32
C PHE A 130 -3.46 7.25 -3.17
N SER A 131 -3.68 6.77 -1.95
CA SER A 131 -2.95 7.23 -0.77
C SER A 131 -1.99 6.16 -0.26
N PHE A 132 -0.90 6.60 0.36
CA PHE A 132 0.08 5.70 0.95
C PHE A 132 0.69 6.28 2.23
N SER A 133 1.19 5.38 3.07
CA SER A 133 2.08 5.69 4.19
C SER A 133 3.20 4.65 4.24
N ILE A 134 4.31 5.03 4.86
CA ILE A 134 5.42 4.14 5.19
C ILE A 134 5.78 4.37 6.65
N LEU A 135 5.80 3.31 7.45
CA LEU A 135 6.12 3.32 8.87
C LEU A 135 6.89 2.03 9.21
N HIS A 136 7.64 2.05 10.31
CA HIS A 136 8.50 0.93 10.74
C HIS A 136 7.74 -0.21 11.45
N TYR A 137 6.41 -0.12 11.60
CA TYR A 137 5.59 -1.04 12.39
C TYR A 137 4.28 -1.45 11.69
#